data_AF-A0A7V8VXJ4-F1
#
_entry.id   AF-A0A7V8VXJ4-F1
#
_cell.length_a   1.000
_cell.length_b   1.000
_cell.length_c   1.000
_cell.angle_alpha   90.00
_cell.angle_beta   90.00
_cell.angle_gamma   90.00
#
_symmetry.space_group_name_H-M   'P 1'
#
loop_
_entity.id
_entity.type
_entity.pdbx_description
1 polymer ?
#
loop_
_entity_poly.entity_id
_entity_poly.type
_entity_poly.pdbx_seq_one_letter_code
_entity_poly.pdbx_strand_id
1 'polypeptide(L)'
;MGQLTRDITDVRIVGDRDVTVSGIQYDSRLVRPGDLFAALRGGDHDGHRFIPAAIANGASAILVEHDAKVTGPQLITGDSRAVLAQCAAAFYGHPSRELTTIGITGTDGKTTTSHLIDHVLRRTGHVTGMIGTIGITIGSTRSDELPHQTTPESNLVQGYLRESVEAGCDTAIIEATSHGLATHRLDGVEFDIAGVTNITREHLEFHGTIERYRAAKAILLHRVAANSGVVVLNADDSGAMAVLSSATGADVVRYSVTGRDASIVASNVDVRIDGTAFDVVVDGTSFPVRLPLIGEFNVANALCAIGVSRAAGASLNDIVVALESAGGVSGRLNRIDEGQPFSVIVDYAHTPESLHKVLSLLRDVRAGGRLIVVSGSAGERDPGKRPLQGAVCSRLADISIFTNEDPRHEDAGQIISEIEAGARAAGGIVGESVFPIVDRREAIAHAMSLAAPGDTVLLAGKGHERSIIIGDDHVPWDEAAVARAALEALGFAAGERRVKRRTDGADHRCGRSSLPCWHSA
;
A
#
# COMPACT_ATOMS: atom_id res chain seq x y z
N MET A 1 -25.90 -20.81 -15.97
CA MET A 1 -26.53 -19.64 -15.32
C MET A 1 -27.38 -20.07 -14.14
N GLY A 2 -28.26 -21.07 -14.27
CA GLY A 2 -29.07 -21.58 -13.15
C GLY A 2 -28.25 -22.09 -11.96
N GLN A 3 -27.06 -22.67 -12.19
CA GLN A 3 -26.13 -23.02 -11.11
C GLN A 3 -25.51 -21.78 -10.44
N LEU A 4 -25.13 -20.78 -11.23
CA LEU A 4 -24.49 -19.54 -10.77
C LEU A 4 -25.40 -18.73 -9.85
N THR A 5 -26.70 -18.74 -10.13
CA THR A 5 -27.69 -17.92 -9.41
C THR A 5 -28.55 -18.72 -8.44
N ARG A 6 -28.13 -19.94 -8.07
CA ARG A 6 -28.95 -20.85 -7.24
C ARG A 6 -29.35 -20.21 -5.91
N ASP A 7 -28.42 -19.49 -5.30
CA ASP A 7 -28.58 -18.91 -3.96
C ASP A 7 -28.78 -17.37 -4.01
N ILE A 8 -29.04 -16.81 -5.19
CA ILE A 8 -29.25 -15.37 -5.41
C ILE A 8 -30.76 -15.10 -5.46
N THR A 9 -31.29 -14.46 -4.43
CA THR A 9 -32.75 -14.24 -4.29
C THR A 9 -33.26 -13.00 -5.02
N ASP A 10 -32.40 -12.00 -5.25
CA ASP A 10 -32.80 -10.69 -5.79
C ASP A 10 -32.50 -10.55 -7.29
N VAL A 11 -32.75 -11.63 -8.06
CA VAL A 11 -32.51 -11.65 -9.50
C VAL A 11 -33.67 -12.28 -10.27
N ARG A 12 -34.17 -11.57 -11.28
CA ARG A 12 -35.12 -12.07 -12.26
C ARG A 12 -34.36 -12.58 -13.48
N ILE A 13 -34.50 -13.87 -13.75
CA ILE A 13 -33.87 -14.51 -14.92
C ILE A 13 -34.82 -14.46 -16.12
N VAL A 14 -34.31 -14.01 -17.27
CA VAL A 14 -35.00 -14.02 -18.56
C VAL A 14 -34.16 -14.82 -19.56
N GLY A 15 -34.79 -15.64 -20.40
CA GLY A 15 -34.10 -16.49 -21.38
C GLY A 15 -33.69 -17.86 -20.83
N ASP A 16 -32.73 -18.50 -21.52
CA ASP A 16 -32.29 -19.87 -21.23
C ASP A 16 -31.46 -19.95 -19.94
N ARG A 17 -31.94 -20.73 -18.96
CA ARG A 17 -31.29 -20.95 -17.66
C ARG A 17 -30.09 -21.90 -17.72
N ASP A 18 -30.05 -22.75 -18.72
CA ASP A 18 -29.07 -23.83 -18.84
C ASP A 18 -27.80 -23.38 -19.57
N VAL A 19 -27.75 -22.12 -20.02
CA VAL A 19 -26.54 -21.52 -20.61
C VAL A 19 -25.35 -21.68 -19.66
N THR A 20 -24.23 -22.17 -20.18
CA THR A 20 -22.99 -22.30 -19.40
C THR A 20 -22.28 -20.95 -19.35
N VAL A 21 -21.91 -20.51 -18.15
CA VAL A 21 -21.10 -19.31 -17.93
C VAL A 21 -19.69 -19.80 -17.61
N SER A 22 -18.70 -19.39 -18.41
CA SER A 22 -17.29 -19.82 -18.29
C SER A 22 -16.35 -18.71 -17.79
N GLY A 23 -16.88 -17.51 -17.55
CA GLY A 23 -16.14 -16.37 -17.02
C GLY A 23 -17.07 -15.22 -16.66
N ILE A 24 -16.53 -14.18 -16.02
CA ILE A 24 -17.28 -12.99 -15.60
C ILE A 24 -16.46 -11.73 -15.90
N GLN A 25 -17.07 -10.78 -16.62
CA GLN A 25 -16.44 -9.51 -16.98
C GLN A 25 -17.37 -8.33 -16.74
N TYR A 26 -16.83 -7.20 -16.28
CA TYR A 26 -17.55 -5.92 -16.21
C TYR A 26 -17.04 -4.90 -17.25
N ASP A 27 -15.96 -5.23 -17.96
CA ASP A 27 -15.45 -4.45 -19.09
C ASP A 27 -15.76 -5.18 -20.39
N SER A 28 -16.61 -4.58 -21.22
CA SER A 28 -17.01 -5.15 -22.51
C SER A 28 -15.83 -5.47 -23.43
N ARG A 29 -14.71 -4.76 -23.29
CA ARG A 29 -13.48 -4.96 -24.09
C ARG A 29 -12.75 -6.25 -23.73
N LEU A 30 -12.98 -6.79 -22.53
CA LEU A 30 -12.33 -7.99 -22.00
C LEU A 30 -13.21 -9.24 -22.09
N VAL A 31 -14.48 -9.08 -22.51
CA VAL A 31 -15.43 -10.19 -22.70
C VAL A 31 -14.88 -11.21 -23.68
N ARG A 32 -14.96 -12.48 -23.29
CA ARG A 32 -14.68 -13.63 -24.14
C ARG A 32 -15.95 -14.47 -24.35
N PRO A 33 -15.98 -15.32 -25.40
CA PRO A 33 -17.07 -16.26 -25.61
C PRO A 33 -17.36 -17.10 -24.36
N GLY A 34 -18.61 -17.05 -23.88
CA GLY A 34 -19.05 -17.79 -22.69
C GLY A 34 -19.13 -16.97 -21.40
N ASP A 35 -18.63 -15.72 -21.40
CA ASP A 35 -18.64 -14.89 -20.20
C ASP A 35 -20.05 -14.35 -19.86
N LEU A 36 -20.31 -14.16 -18.56
CA LEU A 36 -21.33 -13.25 -18.07
C LEU A 36 -20.78 -11.82 -18.10
N PHE A 37 -21.43 -10.92 -18.85
CA PHE A 37 -21.10 -9.49 -18.81
C PHE A 37 -21.98 -8.75 -17.79
N ALA A 38 -21.36 -8.09 -16.81
CA ALA A 38 -22.06 -7.27 -15.82
C ALA A 38 -22.03 -5.79 -16.21
N ALA A 39 -23.20 -5.25 -16.54
CA ALA A 39 -23.40 -3.83 -16.82
C ALA A 39 -23.48 -3.04 -15.51
N LEU A 40 -22.37 -2.41 -15.13
CA LEU A 40 -22.28 -1.58 -13.93
C LEU A 40 -22.44 -0.10 -14.26
N ARG A 41 -23.14 0.64 -13.39
CA ARG A 41 -23.10 2.11 -13.42
C ARG A 41 -21.87 2.62 -12.67
N GLY A 42 -21.04 3.41 -13.35
CA GLY A 42 -19.87 4.09 -12.81
C GLY A 42 -20.09 5.59 -12.64
N GLY A 43 -19.05 6.30 -12.16
CA GLY A 43 -19.09 7.77 -12.03
C GLY A 43 -19.14 8.49 -13.38
N ASP A 44 -18.39 8.00 -14.36
CA ASP A 44 -18.23 8.66 -15.67
C ASP A 44 -19.08 8.00 -16.78
N HIS A 45 -19.40 6.71 -16.64
CA HIS A 45 -20.03 5.92 -17.70
C HIS A 45 -21.08 4.93 -17.16
N ASP A 46 -22.13 4.71 -17.94
CA ASP A 46 -23.12 3.65 -17.70
C ASP A 46 -22.78 2.41 -18.53
N GLY A 47 -22.41 1.31 -17.86
CA GLY A 47 -22.04 0.03 -18.45
C GLY A 47 -23.12 -0.58 -19.35
N HIS A 48 -24.39 -0.22 -19.15
CA HIS A 48 -25.50 -0.71 -19.98
C HIS A 48 -25.36 -0.29 -21.44
N ARG A 49 -24.66 0.82 -21.72
CA ARG A 49 -24.39 1.29 -23.08
C ARG A 49 -23.50 0.33 -23.88
N PHE A 50 -22.75 -0.53 -23.20
CA PHE A 50 -21.79 -1.45 -23.83
C PHE A 50 -22.31 -2.87 -23.99
N ILE A 51 -23.58 -3.14 -23.65
CA ILE A 51 -24.22 -4.44 -23.86
C ILE A 51 -24.10 -4.93 -25.32
N PRO A 52 -24.33 -4.11 -26.36
CA PRO A 52 -24.16 -4.56 -27.74
C PRO A 52 -22.73 -5.05 -28.04
N ALA A 53 -21.72 -4.36 -27.50
CA ALA A 53 -20.32 -4.75 -27.67
C ALA A 53 -20.00 -6.06 -26.93
N ALA A 54 -20.49 -6.22 -25.70
CA ALA A 54 -20.32 -7.45 -24.94
C ALA A 54 -20.95 -8.67 -25.63
N ILE A 55 -22.15 -8.51 -26.19
CA ILE A 55 -22.81 -9.57 -26.98
C ILE A 55 -21.99 -9.89 -28.23
N ALA A 56 -21.51 -8.87 -28.95
CA ALA A 56 -20.66 -9.06 -30.12
C ALA A 56 -19.35 -9.80 -29.79
N ASN A 57 -18.81 -9.59 -28.59
CA ASN A 57 -17.61 -10.27 -28.09
C ASN A 57 -17.89 -11.69 -27.52
N GLY A 58 -19.17 -12.13 -27.51
CA GLY A 58 -19.54 -13.50 -27.19
C GLY A 58 -20.05 -13.73 -25.75
N ALA A 59 -20.51 -12.68 -25.07
CA ALA A 59 -21.19 -12.84 -23.78
C ALA A 59 -22.35 -13.84 -23.89
N SER A 60 -22.35 -14.86 -23.02
CA SER A 60 -23.39 -15.91 -22.98
C SER A 60 -24.62 -15.47 -22.17
N ALA A 61 -24.43 -14.51 -21.25
CA ALA A 61 -25.47 -13.89 -20.47
C ALA A 61 -25.07 -12.46 -20.10
N ILE A 62 -26.04 -11.64 -19.73
CA ILE A 62 -25.79 -10.29 -19.20
C ILE A 62 -26.45 -10.08 -17.84
N LEU A 63 -25.79 -9.32 -16.96
CA LEU A 63 -26.33 -8.84 -15.69
C LEU A 63 -26.61 -7.34 -15.81
N VAL A 64 -27.88 -6.96 -15.58
CA VAL A 64 -28.41 -5.62 -15.87
C VAL A 64 -29.41 -5.19 -14.81
N GLU A 65 -29.62 -3.88 -14.67
CA GLU A 65 -30.58 -3.32 -13.71
C GLU A 65 -32.03 -3.24 -14.26
N HIS A 66 -32.18 -3.42 -15.56
CA HIS A 66 -33.46 -3.37 -16.26
C HIS A 66 -33.39 -4.23 -17.53
N ASP A 67 -34.54 -4.64 -18.05
CA ASP A 67 -34.63 -5.42 -19.29
C ASP A 67 -33.99 -4.64 -20.45
N ALA A 68 -32.86 -5.16 -20.95
CA ALA A 68 -32.04 -4.51 -21.96
C ALA A 68 -32.64 -4.60 -23.38
N LYS A 69 -33.78 -5.28 -23.56
CA LYS A 69 -34.45 -5.46 -24.86
C LYS A 69 -33.55 -6.11 -25.92
N VAL A 70 -32.66 -6.99 -25.48
CA VAL A 70 -31.78 -7.80 -26.34
C VAL A 70 -32.17 -9.27 -26.30
N THR A 71 -31.80 -10.01 -27.33
CA THR A 71 -31.98 -11.47 -27.38
C THR A 71 -30.88 -12.15 -26.57
N GLY A 72 -31.24 -13.11 -25.74
CA GLY A 72 -30.30 -13.91 -24.96
C GLY A 72 -30.61 -13.94 -23.46
N PRO A 73 -29.90 -14.77 -22.69
CA PRO A 73 -30.06 -14.86 -21.25
C PRO A 73 -29.72 -13.56 -20.52
N GLN A 74 -30.58 -13.13 -19.60
CA GLN A 74 -30.40 -11.93 -18.78
C GLN A 74 -30.66 -12.24 -17.30
N LEU A 75 -29.80 -11.68 -16.45
CA LEU A 75 -29.98 -11.55 -15.02
C LEU A 75 -30.38 -10.10 -14.73
N ILE A 76 -31.61 -9.89 -14.26
CA ILE A 76 -32.17 -8.56 -14.05
C ILE A 76 -32.36 -8.33 -12.55
N THR A 77 -31.75 -7.29 -12.00
CA THR A 77 -31.76 -6.99 -10.56
C THR A 77 -31.94 -5.49 -10.29
N GLY A 78 -32.15 -5.09 -9.05
CA GLY A 78 -32.14 -3.69 -8.64
C GLY A 78 -30.72 -3.11 -8.46
N ASP A 79 -29.73 -3.98 -8.26
CA ASP A 79 -28.33 -3.59 -8.05
C ASP A 79 -27.38 -4.60 -8.70
N SER A 80 -26.91 -4.28 -9.91
CA SER A 80 -25.99 -5.14 -10.66
C SER A 80 -24.67 -5.36 -9.92
N ARG A 81 -24.23 -4.41 -9.10
CA ARG A 81 -22.93 -4.49 -8.44
C ARG A 81 -22.95 -5.45 -7.26
N ALA A 82 -24.03 -5.42 -6.46
CA ALA A 82 -24.26 -6.39 -5.40
C ALA A 82 -24.41 -7.82 -5.96
N VAL A 83 -25.20 -7.99 -7.04
CA VAL A 83 -25.37 -9.31 -7.68
C VAL A 83 -24.10 -9.79 -8.37
N LEU A 84 -23.28 -8.90 -8.94
CA LEU A 84 -21.98 -9.26 -9.50
C LEU A 84 -21.10 -9.94 -8.45
N ALA A 85 -21.06 -9.41 -7.23
CA ALA A 85 -20.26 -10.00 -6.16
C ALA A 85 -20.74 -11.40 -5.76
N GLN A 86 -22.05 -11.61 -5.69
CA GLN A 86 -22.64 -12.92 -5.41
C GLN A 86 -22.36 -13.92 -6.54
N CYS A 87 -22.55 -13.51 -7.79
CA CYS A 87 -22.20 -14.32 -8.96
C CYS A 87 -20.71 -14.66 -8.96
N ALA A 88 -19.83 -13.71 -8.68
CA ALA A 88 -18.39 -13.93 -8.63
C ALA A 88 -18.01 -14.94 -7.55
N ALA A 89 -18.52 -14.78 -6.33
CA ALA A 89 -18.28 -15.73 -5.25
C ALA A 89 -18.73 -17.15 -5.64
N ALA A 90 -19.94 -17.30 -6.20
CA ALA A 90 -20.45 -18.60 -6.63
C ALA A 90 -19.65 -19.20 -7.81
N PHE A 91 -19.28 -18.38 -8.80
CA PHE A 91 -18.50 -18.81 -9.97
C PHE A 91 -17.13 -19.36 -9.58
N TYR A 92 -16.45 -18.66 -8.68
CA TYR A 92 -15.13 -19.06 -8.18
C TYR A 92 -15.23 -20.06 -7.02
N GLY A 93 -16.42 -20.55 -6.65
CA GLY A 93 -16.59 -21.59 -5.63
C GLY A 93 -16.34 -21.15 -4.19
N HIS A 94 -16.63 -19.89 -3.85
CA HIS A 94 -16.47 -19.31 -2.51
C HIS A 94 -15.06 -19.46 -1.91
N PRO A 95 -14.01 -19.00 -2.61
CA PRO A 95 -12.62 -19.28 -2.25
C PRO A 95 -12.22 -18.73 -0.87
N SER A 96 -12.88 -17.69 -0.36
CA SER A 96 -12.61 -17.17 0.99
C SER A 96 -12.89 -18.19 2.10
N ARG A 97 -13.73 -19.21 1.86
CA ARG A 97 -14.01 -20.28 2.83
C ARG A 97 -12.86 -21.28 2.99
N GLU A 98 -11.91 -21.25 2.08
CA GLU A 98 -10.75 -22.15 2.03
C GLU A 98 -9.47 -21.47 2.54
N LEU A 99 -9.56 -20.20 2.96
CA LEU A 99 -8.45 -19.34 3.36
C LEU A 99 -8.75 -18.72 4.72
N THR A 100 -7.73 -18.43 5.51
CA THR A 100 -7.84 -17.39 6.53
C THR A 100 -7.79 -16.03 5.84
N THR A 101 -8.81 -15.21 6.04
CA THR A 101 -8.96 -13.95 5.30
C THR A 101 -8.87 -12.75 6.23
N ILE A 102 -7.96 -11.84 5.86
CA ILE A 102 -7.59 -10.68 6.66
C ILE A 102 -7.96 -9.41 5.88
N GLY A 103 -8.83 -8.60 6.45
CA GLY A 103 -9.19 -7.28 5.92
C GLY A 103 -8.51 -6.16 6.69
N ILE A 104 -7.81 -5.25 6.02
CA ILE A 104 -7.22 -4.06 6.66
C ILE A 104 -7.94 -2.80 6.18
N THR A 105 -8.56 -2.07 7.11
CA THR A 105 -9.23 -0.79 6.82
C THR A 105 -8.69 0.34 7.68
N GLY A 106 -8.97 1.55 7.20
CA GLY A 106 -8.57 2.81 7.84
C GLY A 106 -8.32 3.91 6.82
N THR A 107 -8.11 5.14 7.30
CA THR A 107 -7.74 6.28 6.46
C THR A 107 -6.29 6.09 6.01
N ASP A 108 -5.36 6.09 6.95
CA ASP A 108 -3.93 5.90 6.68
C ASP A 108 -3.41 4.54 7.16
N GLY A 109 -2.29 4.06 6.62
CA GLY A 109 -1.54 2.92 7.16
C GLY A 109 -1.99 1.51 6.72
N LYS A 110 -3.04 1.39 5.89
CA LYS A 110 -3.52 0.08 5.36
C LYS A 110 -2.41 -0.70 4.66
N THR A 111 -1.74 -0.05 3.71
CA THR A 111 -0.65 -0.64 2.93
C THR A 111 0.52 -1.03 3.84
N THR A 112 0.99 -0.14 4.72
CA THR A 112 2.10 -0.50 5.62
C THR A 112 1.74 -1.66 6.54
N THR A 113 0.53 -1.65 7.11
CA THR A 113 0.07 -2.70 8.01
C THR A 113 -0.10 -4.05 7.29
N SER A 114 -0.72 -4.08 6.11
CA SER A 114 -0.87 -5.30 5.31
C SER A 114 0.47 -5.91 4.91
N HIS A 115 1.45 -5.08 4.52
CA HIS A 115 2.80 -5.54 4.22
C HIS A 115 3.56 -6.06 5.47
N LEU A 116 3.37 -5.44 6.64
CA LEU A 116 3.95 -5.95 7.88
C LEU A 116 3.33 -7.30 8.26
N ILE A 117 2.01 -7.46 8.11
CA ILE A 117 1.31 -8.74 8.34
C ILE A 117 1.82 -9.80 7.35
N ASP A 118 1.86 -9.49 6.06
CA ASP A 118 2.37 -10.41 5.02
C ASP A 118 3.79 -10.87 5.33
N HIS A 119 4.68 -9.94 5.65
CA HIS A 119 6.06 -10.24 6.02
C HIS A 119 6.14 -11.14 7.25
N VAL A 120 5.40 -10.80 8.32
CA VAL A 120 5.37 -11.60 9.55
C VAL A 120 4.86 -13.02 9.25
N LEU A 121 3.70 -13.17 8.62
CA LEU A 121 3.08 -14.46 8.36
C LEU A 121 3.96 -15.36 7.47
N ARG A 122 4.57 -14.81 6.43
CA ARG A 122 5.54 -15.54 5.58
C ARG A 122 6.75 -16.01 6.39
N ARG A 123 7.25 -15.17 7.30
CA ARG A 123 8.39 -15.52 8.17
C ARG A 123 8.04 -16.54 9.24
N THR A 124 6.76 -16.69 9.58
CA THR A 124 6.26 -17.70 10.52
C THR A 124 5.67 -18.93 9.83
N GLY A 125 5.88 -19.10 8.53
CA GLY A 125 5.59 -20.34 7.80
C GLY A 125 4.27 -20.38 7.02
N HIS A 126 3.52 -19.28 6.99
CA HIS A 126 2.31 -19.17 6.15
C HIS A 126 2.67 -18.89 4.69
N VAL A 127 1.83 -19.39 3.79
CA VAL A 127 1.82 -18.99 2.38
C VAL A 127 0.68 -18.00 2.17
N THR A 128 1.02 -16.77 1.83
CA THR A 128 0.06 -15.67 1.77
C THR A 128 -0.24 -15.24 0.33
N GLY A 129 -1.50 -14.85 0.09
CA GLY A 129 -1.86 -13.90 -0.95
C GLY A 129 -2.02 -12.50 -0.35
N MET A 130 -1.64 -11.45 -1.07
CA MET A 130 -2.02 -10.07 -0.75
C MET A 130 -2.54 -9.30 -1.96
N ILE A 131 -3.59 -8.50 -1.75
CA ILE A 131 -4.11 -7.53 -2.74
C ILE A 131 -4.27 -6.14 -2.10
N GLY A 132 -3.68 -5.12 -2.74
CA GLY A 132 -3.71 -3.76 -2.23
C GLY A 132 -3.12 -2.72 -3.17
N THR A 133 -2.71 -1.58 -2.62
CA THR A 133 -2.25 -0.41 -3.39
C THR A 133 -0.98 -0.70 -4.20
N ILE A 134 -0.08 -1.55 -3.68
CA ILE A 134 1.23 -1.83 -4.30
C ILE A 134 1.17 -3.11 -5.18
N GLY A 135 -0.04 -3.57 -5.51
CA GLY A 135 -0.26 -4.67 -6.45
C GLY A 135 -0.79 -5.94 -5.79
N ILE A 136 -0.56 -7.05 -6.50
CA ILE A 136 -1.05 -8.38 -6.13
C ILE A 136 0.15 -9.30 -5.92
N THR A 137 0.13 -10.04 -4.81
CA THR A 137 1.08 -11.12 -4.53
C THR A 137 0.29 -12.39 -4.28
N ILE A 138 0.70 -13.50 -4.89
CA ILE A 138 0.11 -14.83 -4.71
C ILE A 138 1.25 -15.82 -4.49
N GLY A 139 1.41 -16.32 -3.26
CA GLY A 139 2.50 -17.21 -2.91
C GLY A 139 3.86 -16.56 -3.20
N SER A 140 4.68 -17.19 -4.04
CA SER A 140 5.98 -16.63 -4.46
C SER A 140 5.90 -15.64 -5.62
N THR A 141 4.74 -15.50 -6.26
CA THR A 141 4.57 -14.67 -7.45
C THR A 141 4.10 -13.29 -7.06
N ARG A 142 4.74 -12.26 -7.62
CA ARG A 142 4.34 -10.86 -7.48
C ARG A 142 4.03 -10.30 -8.85
N SER A 143 2.86 -9.71 -9.01
CA SER A 143 2.51 -8.92 -10.19
C SER A 143 2.78 -7.45 -9.90
N ASP A 144 3.58 -6.83 -10.77
CA ASP A 144 3.76 -5.37 -10.79
C ASP A 144 2.65 -4.68 -11.58
N GLU A 145 1.71 -5.43 -12.19
CA GLU A 145 0.49 -4.85 -12.73
C GLU A 145 -0.38 -4.36 -11.56
N LEU A 146 -0.31 -3.05 -11.34
CA LEU A 146 -1.09 -2.39 -10.30
C LEU A 146 -2.55 -2.40 -10.71
N PRO A 147 -3.47 -2.93 -9.88
CA PRO A 147 -4.88 -2.71 -10.12
C PRO A 147 -5.14 -1.19 -10.08
N HIS A 148 -6.01 -0.69 -10.96
CA HIS A 148 -6.37 0.73 -11.01
C HIS A 148 -6.91 1.28 -9.68
N GLN A 149 -7.29 0.39 -8.76
CA GLN A 149 -7.90 0.69 -7.48
C GLN A 149 -7.26 -0.21 -6.41
N THR A 150 -7.03 0.34 -5.21
CA THR A 150 -6.55 -0.43 -4.05
C THR A 150 -7.41 -1.66 -3.75
N THR A 151 -8.74 -1.54 -3.93
CA THR A 151 -9.68 -2.66 -3.87
C THR A 151 -10.38 -2.76 -5.23
N PRO A 152 -10.01 -3.74 -6.08
CA PRO A 152 -10.63 -3.90 -7.40
C PRO A 152 -12.06 -4.44 -7.31
N GLU A 153 -12.78 -4.47 -8.43
CA GLU A 153 -14.17 -4.97 -8.49
C GLU A 153 -14.27 -6.46 -8.09
N SER A 154 -15.47 -6.87 -7.64
CA SER A 154 -15.68 -8.14 -6.94
C SER A 154 -15.32 -9.40 -7.75
N ASN A 155 -15.48 -9.38 -9.08
CA ASN A 155 -15.04 -10.49 -9.93
C ASN A 155 -13.51 -10.68 -9.91
N LEU A 156 -12.74 -9.59 -9.81
CA LEU A 156 -11.28 -9.65 -9.72
C LEU A 156 -10.85 -10.09 -8.33
N VAL A 157 -11.50 -9.60 -7.27
CA VAL A 157 -11.22 -10.02 -5.88
C VAL A 157 -11.45 -11.52 -5.72
N GLN A 158 -12.59 -12.03 -6.19
CA GLN A 158 -12.92 -13.46 -6.08
C GLN A 158 -12.00 -14.33 -6.95
N GLY A 159 -11.63 -13.87 -8.15
CA GLY A 159 -10.64 -14.55 -8.98
C GLY A 159 -9.27 -14.64 -8.31
N TYR A 160 -8.78 -13.52 -7.76
CA TYR A 160 -7.54 -13.48 -6.98
C TYR A 160 -7.55 -14.44 -5.76
N LEU A 161 -8.67 -14.52 -5.04
CA LEU A 161 -8.80 -15.45 -3.92
C LEU A 161 -8.74 -16.91 -4.40
N ARG A 162 -9.40 -17.23 -5.52
CA ARG A 162 -9.32 -18.57 -6.12
C ARG A 162 -7.89 -18.90 -6.58
N GLU A 163 -7.22 -17.99 -7.27
CA GLU A 163 -5.81 -18.16 -7.65
C GLU A 163 -4.91 -18.35 -6.44
N SER A 164 -5.20 -17.68 -5.32
CA SER A 164 -4.48 -17.87 -4.04
C SER A 164 -4.67 -19.28 -3.49
N VAL A 165 -5.90 -19.80 -3.48
CA VAL A 165 -6.17 -21.19 -3.08
C VAL A 165 -5.41 -22.17 -3.98
N GLU A 166 -5.46 -21.98 -5.31
CA GLU A 166 -4.79 -22.84 -6.28
C GLU A 166 -3.26 -22.81 -6.17
N ALA A 167 -2.70 -21.67 -5.75
CA ALA A 167 -1.27 -21.52 -5.45
C ALA A 167 -0.85 -22.09 -4.09
N GLY A 168 -1.80 -22.65 -3.32
CA GLY A 168 -1.54 -23.22 -2.00
C GLY A 168 -1.35 -22.17 -0.90
N CYS A 169 -1.85 -20.95 -1.07
CA CYS A 169 -1.94 -19.99 0.02
C CYS A 169 -2.90 -20.52 1.09
N ASP A 170 -2.54 -20.35 2.36
CA ASP A 170 -3.42 -20.61 3.51
C ASP A 170 -4.09 -19.32 4.02
N THR A 171 -3.53 -18.16 3.69
CA THR A 171 -3.99 -16.86 4.16
C THR A 171 -4.10 -15.86 3.00
N ALA A 172 -5.15 -15.03 2.98
CA ALA A 172 -5.28 -13.91 2.06
C ALA A 172 -5.46 -12.58 2.81
N ILE A 173 -4.67 -11.58 2.42
CA ILE A 173 -4.67 -10.24 2.99
C ILE A 173 -5.26 -9.26 1.95
N ILE A 174 -6.25 -8.48 2.36
CA ILE A 174 -6.98 -7.55 1.49
C ILE A 174 -6.97 -6.15 2.11
N GLU A 175 -6.46 -5.17 1.39
CA GLU A 175 -6.70 -3.77 1.73
C GLU A 175 -8.18 -3.40 1.47
N ALA A 176 -8.96 -3.30 2.54
CA ALA A 176 -10.40 -3.06 2.50
C ALA A 176 -10.71 -1.55 2.55
N THR A 177 -10.69 -0.90 1.39
CA THR A 177 -11.03 0.52 1.29
C THR A 177 -12.50 0.80 1.62
N SER A 178 -12.80 2.02 2.10
CA SER A 178 -14.19 2.45 2.32
C SER A 178 -15.00 2.45 1.03
N HIS A 179 -14.37 2.76 -0.11
CA HIS A 179 -14.98 2.65 -1.43
C HIS A 179 -15.33 1.20 -1.75
N GLY A 180 -14.38 0.26 -1.61
CA GLY A 180 -14.62 -1.16 -1.88
C GLY A 180 -15.72 -1.76 -1.00
N LEU A 181 -15.74 -1.40 0.28
CA LEU A 181 -16.80 -1.82 1.21
C LEU A 181 -18.16 -1.21 0.87
N ALA A 182 -18.22 0.09 0.54
CA ALA A 182 -19.48 0.77 0.21
C ALA A 182 -20.04 0.43 -1.18
N THR A 183 -19.22 -0.13 -2.08
CA THR A 183 -19.59 -0.45 -3.46
C THR A 183 -19.60 -1.94 -3.72
N HIS A 184 -19.87 -2.77 -2.71
CA HIS A 184 -20.04 -4.22 -2.88
C HIS A 184 -18.84 -4.99 -3.45
N ARG A 185 -17.64 -4.39 -3.54
CA ARG A 185 -16.46 -5.04 -4.16
C ARG A 185 -15.93 -6.21 -3.35
N LEU A 186 -16.17 -6.17 -2.04
CA LEU A 186 -15.75 -7.21 -1.13
C LEU A 186 -16.92 -8.14 -0.74
N ASP A 187 -18.12 -7.92 -1.27
CA ASP A 187 -19.25 -8.79 -0.98
C ASP A 187 -18.94 -10.22 -1.43
N GLY A 188 -19.42 -11.21 -0.67
CA GLY A 188 -19.07 -12.61 -0.87
C GLY A 188 -17.66 -13.00 -0.39
N VAL A 189 -16.87 -12.07 0.17
CA VAL A 189 -15.68 -12.40 0.96
C VAL A 189 -16.10 -12.56 2.42
N GLU A 190 -15.98 -13.77 2.93
CA GLU A 190 -16.11 -14.09 4.35
C GLU A 190 -14.79 -13.74 5.01
N PHE A 191 -14.78 -12.80 5.97
CA PHE A 191 -13.58 -12.32 6.65
C PHE A 191 -13.43 -12.95 8.03
N ASP A 192 -12.20 -13.37 8.39
CA ASP A 192 -11.89 -13.95 9.70
C ASP A 192 -11.25 -12.94 10.65
N ILE A 193 -10.44 -12.01 10.11
CA ILE A 193 -9.70 -11.04 10.91
C ILE A 193 -9.81 -9.65 10.27
N ALA A 194 -10.05 -8.62 11.09
CA ALA A 194 -9.99 -7.23 10.65
C ALA A 194 -8.92 -6.44 11.42
N GLY A 195 -8.11 -5.67 10.71
CA GLY A 195 -7.28 -4.62 11.28
C GLY A 195 -7.87 -3.24 10.99
N VAL A 196 -8.03 -2.41 12.03
CA VAL A 196 -8.52 -1.02 11.92
C VAL A 196 -7.43 -0.06 12.36
N THR A 197 -6.81 0.64 11.41
CA THR A 197 -5.66 1.52 11.69
C THR A 197 -6.06 2.86 12.31
N ASN A 198 -6.87 3.66 11.62
CA ASN A 198 -7.42 4.95 12.07
C ASN A 198 -8.57 5.36 11.14
N ILE A 199 -9.47 6.23 11.59
CA ILE A 199 -10.59 6.75 10.78
C ILE A 199 -10.71 8.26 10.97
N THR A 200 -9.84 8.98 10.27
CA THR A 200 -9.81 10.44 10.20
C THR A 200 -10.51 10.97 8.94
N ARG A 201 -10.73 12.29 8.86
CA ARG A 201 -11.50 12.93 7.79
C ARG A 201 -10.80 12.82 6.43
N GLU A 202 -11.34 12.00 5.54
CA GLU A 202 -10.92 11.83 4.14
C GLU A 202 -12.11 11.33 3.30
N HIS A 203 -12.03 11.45 1.97
CA HIS A 203 -13.01 10.93 1.01
C HIS A 203 -14.46 11.43 1.15
N LEU A 204 -14.65 12.64 1.67
CA LEU A 204 -15.99 13.21 1.86
C LEU A 204 -16.66 13.60 0.54
N GLU A 205 -15.89 13.78 -0.53
CA GLU A 205 -16.39 13.94 -1.90
C GLU A 205 -17.24 12.74 -2.35
N PHE A 206 -16.92 11.53 -1.85
CA PHE A 206 -17.68 10.31 -2.12
C PHE A 206 -18.71 10.03 -1.01
N HIS A 207 -18.28 10.06 0.25
CA HIS A 207 -19.13 9.65 1.39
C HIS A 207 -20.11 10.73 1.84
N GLY A 208 -19.87 11.99 1.51
CA GLY A 208 -20.64 13.16 1.93
C GLY A 208 -20.39 13.58 3.38
N THR A 209 -20.41 12.64 4.34
CA THR A 209 -20.18 12.93 5.77
C THR A 209 -19.22 11.93 6.43
N ILE A 210 -18.64 12.33 7.57
CA ILE A 210 -17.73 11.48 8.33
C ILE A 210 -18.44 10.24 8.92
N GLU A 211 -19.73 10.36 9.25
CA GLU A 211 -20.56 9.27 9.74
C GLU A 211 -20.76 8.20 8.67
N ARG A 212 -21.02 8.60 7.42
CA ARG A 212 -21.13 7.67 6.29
C ARG A 212 -19.80 7.00 5.98
N TYR A 213 -18.70 7.74 6.07
CA TYR A 213 -17.35 7.17 5.91
C TYR A 213 -17.01 6.13 6.99
N ARG A 214 -17.37 6.41 8.26
CA ARG A 214 -17.25 5.45 9.37
C ARG A 214 -18.12 4.22 9.15
N ALA A 215 -19.39 4.42 8.75
CA ALA A 215 -20.32 3.33 8.47
C ALA A 215 -19.80 2.43 7.32
N ALA A 216 -19.22 3.01 6.28
CA ALA A 216 -18.61 2.24 5.18
C ALA A 216 -17.48 1.33 5.68
N LYS A 217 -16.60 1.81 6.57
CA LYS A 217 -15.53 0.98 7.15
C LYS A 217 -16.07 -0.07 8.12
N ALA A 218 -17.12 0.26 8.87
CA ALA A 218 -17.78 -0.64 9.81
C ALA A 218 -18.34 -1.91 9.14
N ILE A 219 -18.63 -1.88 7.83
CA ILE A 219 -19.03 -3.06 7.05
C ILE A 219 -18.03 -4.21 7.23
N LEU A 220 -16.73 -3.94 7.28
CA LEU A 220 -15.72 -4.98 7.51
C LEU A 220 -15.88 -5.64 8.88
N LEU A 221 -16.12 -4.85 9.93
CA LEU A 221 -16.28 -5.34 11.30
C LEU A 221 -17.54 -6.20 11.43
N HIS A 222 -18.63 -5.79 10.77
CA HIS A 222 -19.86 -6.59 10.72
C HIS A 222 -19.62 -7.96 10.07
N ARG A 223 -18.79 -8.04 9.03
CA ARG A 223 -18.48 -9.32 8.35
C ARG A 223 -17.65 -10.24 9.23
N VAL A 224 -16.62 -9.69 9.87
CA VAL A 224 -15.81 -10.46 10.82
C VAL A 224 -16.67 -10.93 12.01
N ALA A 225 -17.53 -10.07 12.54
CA ALA A 225 -18.45 -10.43 13.62
C ALA A 225 -19.46 -11.51 13.20
N ALA A 226 -19.96 -11.48 11.96
CA ALA A 226 -20.83 -12.52 11.43
C ALA A 226 -20.16 -13.90 11.36
N ASN A 227 -18.82 -13.93 11.28
CA ASN A 227 -18.00 -15.14 11.31
C ASN A 227 -17.40 -15.46 12.68
N SER A 228 -17.79 -14.71 13.73
CA SER A 228 -17.18 -14.82 15.07
C SER A 228 -15.64 -14.72 15.06
N GLY A 229 -15.11 -13.90 14.14
CA GLY A 229 -13.68 -13.68 13.97
C GLY A 229 -13.09 -12.65 14.94
N VAL A 230 -11.92 -12.12 14.60
CA VAL A 230 -11.17 -11.19 15.47
C VAL A 230 -11.06 -9.80 14.85
N VAL A 231 -11.38 -8.77 15.64
CA VAL A 231 -11.20 -7.36 15.26
C VAL A 231 -10.07 -6.74 16.08
N VAL A 232 -9.00 -6.33 15.40
CA VAL A 232 -7.84 -5.64 15.96
C VAL A 232 -7.97 -4.14 15.68
N LEU A 233 -8.09 -3.33 16.74
CA LEU A 233 -8.54 -1.94 16.62
C LEU A 233 -7.67 -0.95 17.40
N ASN A 234 -7.38 0.19 16.77
CA ASN A 234 -6.61 1.27 17.38
C ASN A 234 -7.41 2.03 18.46
N ALA A 235 -7.00 1.94 19.72
CA ALA A 235 -7.62 2.65 20.83
C ALA A 235 -7.21 4.14 20.91
N ASP A 236 -6.15 4.55 20.22
CA ASP A 236 -5.72 5.95 20.17
C ASP A 236 -6.62 6.80 19.27
N ASP A 237 -7.22 6.19 18.25
CA ASP A 237 -8.04 6.88 17.26
C ASP A 237 -9.53 6.88 17.63
N SER A 238 -10.10 8.08 17.78
CA SER A 238 -11.51 8.23 18.14
C SER A 238 -12.46 7.77 17.02
N GLY A 239 -12.03 7.81 15.76
CA GLY A 239 -12.81 7.32 14.63
C GLY A 239 -12.90 5.79 14.59
N ALA A 240 -11.79 5.09 14.86
CA ALA A 240 -11.74 3.66 15.04
C ALA A 240 -12.60 3.23 16.23
N MET A 241 -12.46 3.91 17.38
CA MET A 241 -13.31 3.62 18.54
C MET A 241 -14.81 3.89 18.28
N ALA A 242 -15.15 4.84 17.40
CA ALA A 242 -16.54 5.11 17.04
C ALA A 242 -17.23 3.99 16.25
N VAL A 243 -16.48 3.08 15.62
CA VAL A 243 -17.03 1.92 14.90
C VAL A 243 -17.02 0.63 15.72
N LEU A 244 -16.51 0.66 16.96
CA LEU A 244 -16.35 -0.52 17.82
C LEU A 244 -17.64 -1.32 18.01
N SER A 245 -18.80 -0.65 18.12
CA SER A 245 -20.10 -1.33 18.28
C SER A 245 -20.45 -2.24 17.10
N SER A 246 -19.84 -2.04 15.93
CA SER A 246 -20.04 -2.86 14.73
C SER A 246 -19.33 -4.21 14.79
N ALA A 247 -18.41 -4.39 15.76
CA ALA A 247 -17.73 -5.65 16.04
C ALA A 247 -18.48 -6.55 17.05
N THR A 248 -19.74 -6.24 17.37
CA THR A 248 -20.54 -7.06 18.29
C THR A 248 -20.69 -8.48 17.74
N GLY A 249 -20.11 -9.47 18.44
CA GLY A 249 -20.07 -10.88 18.01
C GLY A 249 -18.68 -11.36 17.57
N ALA A 250 -17.71 -10.45 17.40
CA ALA A 250 -16.30 -10.75 17.23
C ALA A 250 -15.53 -10.65 18.56
N ASP A 251 -14.38 -11.31 18.62
CA ASP A 251 -13.38 -11.05 19.65
C ASP A 251 -12.63 -9.75 19.32
N VAL A 252 -12.59 -8.81 20.28
CA VAL A 252 -11.95 -7.50 20.06
C VAL A 252 -10.62 -7.40 20.78
N VAL A 253 -9.56 -7.18 20.01
CA VAL A 253 -8.22 -6.85 20.50
C VAL A 253 -7.96 -5.38 20.26
N ARG A 254 -7.61 -4.63 21.30
CA ARG A 254 -7.25 -3.22 21.16
C ARG A 254 -5.76 -3.03 21.27
N TYR A 255 -5.23 -2.12 20.47
CA TYR A 255 -3.85 -1.68 20.57
C TYR A 255 -3.73 -0.17 20.81
N SER A 256 -2.64 0.26 21.44
CA SER A 256 -2.39 1.68 21.72
C SER A 256 -0.89 1.98 21.80
N VAL A 257 -0.46 3.04 21.14
CA VAL A 257 0.87 3.65 21.33
C VAL A 257 0.89 4.54 22.58
N THR A 258 -0.24 5.13 22.96
CA THR A 258 -0.33 6.06 24.10
C THR A 258 -0.67 5.40 25.44
N GLY A 259 -0.78 4.06 25.49
CA GLY A 259 -1.09 3.31 26.72
C GLY A 259 -2.55 3.41 27.18
N ARG A 260 -3.50 3.68 26.26
CA ARG A 260 -4.94 3.60 26.53
C ARG A 260 -5.36 2.15 26.80
N ASP A 261 -6.60 1.96 27.28
CA ASP A 261 -7.22 0.64 27.58
C ASP A 261 -7.15 -0.35 26.39
N ALA A 262 -6.03 -1.07 26.32
CA ALA A 262 -5.60 -1.92 25.22
C ALA A 262 -4.73 -3.07 25.73
N SER A 263 -4.82 -4.23 25.08
CA SER A 263 -4.07 -5.43 25.44
C SER A 263 -2.69 -5.51 24.77
N ILE A 264 -2.47 -4.71 23.72
CA ILE A 264 -1.20 -4.58 23.02
C ILE A 264 -0.78 -3.11 23.07
N VAL A 265 0.27 -2.78 23.82
CA VAL A 265 0.71 -1.39 23.96
C VAL A 265 2.19 -1.22 23.66
N ALA A 266 2.57 -0.04 23.14
CA ALA A 266 3.98 0.32 23.03
C ALA A 266 4.44 1.09 24.28
N SER A 267 5.72 0.96 24.61
CA SER A 267 6.41 1.79 25.59
C SER A 267 7.84 2.07 25.12
N ASN A 268 8.53 3.04 25.73
CA ASN A 268 9.92 3.38 25.42
C ASN A 268 10.17 3.64 23.91
N VAL A 269 9.25 4.34 23.26
CA VAL A 269 9.33 4.64 21.83
C VAL A 269 10.47 5.63 21.56
N ASP A 270 11.42 5.22 20.72
CA ASP A 270 12.58 5.98 20.28
C ASP A 270 12.62 5.98 18.75
N VAL A 271 12.18 7.10 18.16
CA VAL A 271 12.09 7.28 16.71
C VAL A 271 13.39 7.88 16.19
N ARG A 272 13.99 7.25 15.18
CA ARG A 272 15.22 7.68 14.53
C ARG A 272 15.08 7.63 13.01
N ILE A 273 16.02 8.26 12.31
CA ILE A 273 16.07 8.24 10.84
C ILE A 273 16.35 6.84 10.27
N ASP A 274 16.95 5.95 11.07
CA ASP A 274 17.29 4.58 10.68
C ASP A 274 16.26 3.54 11.11
N GLY A 275 15.19 3.95 11.78
CA GLY A 275 14.14 3.07 12.25
C GLY A 275 13.56 3.54 13.58
N THR A 276 12.67 2.73 14.14
CA THR A 276 12.02 3.00 15.42
C THR A 276 12.26 1.83 16.36
N ALA A 277 12.77 2.11 17.56
CA ALA A 277 12.87 1.14 18.64
C ALA A 277 11.76 1.37 19.67
N PHE A 278 11.15 0.31 20.18
CA PHE A 278 10.13 0.38 21.22
C PHE A 278 9.97 -0.98 21.90
N ASP A 279 9.36 -0.99 23.07
CA ASP A 279 8.94 -2.23 23.74
C ASP A 279 7.45 -2.46 23.47
N VAL A 280 7.07 -3.65 22.98
CA VAL A 280 5.67 -4.08 22.95
C VAL A 280 5.33 -4.81 24.25
N VAL A 281 4.30 -4.33 24.94
CA VAL A 281 3.76 -4.96 26.14
C VAL A 281 2.46 -5.67 25.80
N VAL A 282 2.43 -6.97 26.04
CA VAL A 282 1.29 -7.85 25.79
C VAL A 282 1.06 -8.69 27.03
N ASP A 283 -0.16 -8.64 27.57
CA ASP A 283 -0.55 -9.41 28.76
C ASP A 283 0.44 -9.22 29.95
N GLY A 284 0.99 -8.01 30.09
CA GLY A 284 1.97 -7.65 31.13
C GLY A 284 3.43 -8.08 30.85
N THR A 285 3.70 -8.74 29.72
CA THR A 285 5.05 -9.14 29.30
C THR A 285 5.58 -8.16 28.25
N SER A 286 6.82 -7.70 28.43
CA SER A 286 7.48 -6.74 27.53
C SER A 286 8.46 -7.42 26.59
N PHE A 287 8.44 -7.04 25.30
CA PHE A 287 9.35 -7.52 24.27
C PHE A 287 9.95 -6.35 23.51
N PRO A 288 11.29 -6.26 23.37
CA PRO A 288 11.91 -5.21 22.58
C PRO A 288 11.68 -5.45 21.08
N VAL A 289 11.35 -4.39 20.35
CA VAL A 289 11.15 -4.38 18.90
C VAL A 289 12.05 -3.31 18.27
N ARG A 290 12.77 -3.69 17.22
CA ARG A 290 13.48 -2.75 16.34
C ARG A 290 12.83 -2.77 14.97
N LEU A 291 11.99 -1.79 14.68
CA LEU A 291 11.30 -1.70 13.40
C LEU A 291 12.13 -0.82 12.44
N PRO A 292 12.54 -1.31 11.27
CA PRO A 292 13.29 -0.51 10.27
C PRO A 292 12.37 0.46 9.49
N LEU A 293 11.35 0.99 10.14
CA LEU A 293 10.42 1.98 9.61
C LEU A 293 10.42 3.22 10.52
N ILE A 294 10.38 4.39 9.90
CA ILE A 294 10.49 5.69 10.58
C ILE A 294 9.10 6.16 11.03
N GLY A 295 9.01 6.67 12.26
CA GLY A 295 7.84 7.41 12.75
C GLY A 295 6.95 6.62 13.70
N GLU A 296 6.37 7.32 14.68
CA GLU A 296 5.48 6.74 15.70
C GLU A 296 4.24 6.07 15.10
N PHE A 297 3.69 6.61 14.00
CA PHE A 297 2.56 5.97 13.31
C PHE A 297 2.92 4.58 12.77
N ASN A 298 4.19 4.30 12.49
CA ASN A 298 4.64 2.95 12.12
C ASN A 298 4.73 2.02 13.34
N VAL A 299 4.89 2.55 14.55
CA VAL A 299 4.65 1.78 15.79
C VAL A 299 3.19 1.35 15.84
N ALA A 300 2.24 2.26 15.61
CA ALA A 300 0.81 1.93 15.57
C ALA A 300 0.50 0.85 14.49
N ASN A 301 1.08 0.97 13.29
CA ASN A 301 0.94 -0.04 12.24
C ASN A 301 1.53 -1.40 12.68
N ALA A 302 2.68 -1.41 13.36
CA ALA A 302 3.30 -2.63 13.87
C ALA A 302 2.47 -3.27 14.99
N LEU A 303 1.90 -2.49 15.91
CA LEU A 303 1.00 -3.03 16.95
C LEU A 303 -0.27 -3.66 16.34
N CYS A 304 -0.82 -3.04 15.29
CA CYS A 304 -1.92 -3.62 14.52
C CYS A 304 -1.50 -4.94 13.87
N ALA A 305 -0.34 -4.96 13.21
CA ALA A 305 0.21 -6.17 12.58
C ALA A 305 0.47 -7.28 13.60
N ILE A 306 0.93 -6.95 14.82
CA ILE A 306 1.10 -7.91 15.92
C ILE A 306 -0.24 -8.53 16.30
N GLY A 307 -1.26 -7.70 16.54
CA GLY A 307 -2.59 -8.20 16.91
C GLY A 307 -3.20 -9.10 15.83
N VAL A 308 -3.09 -8.68 14.57
CA VAL A 308 -3.63 -9.45 13.43
C VAL A 308 -2.87 -10.76 13.23
N SER A 309 -1.54 -10.74 13.30
CA SER A 309 -0.73 -11.94 13.10
C SER A 309 -0.91 -12.94 14.25
N ARG A 310 -1.10 -12.46 15.49
CA ARG A 310 -1.49 -13.34 16.62
C ARG A 310 -2.84 -14.00 16.40
N ALA A 311 -3.83 -13.23 15.91
CA ALA A 311 -5.15 -13.77 15.59
C ALA A 311 -5.09 -14.81 14.46
N ALA A 312 -4.13 -14.69 13.54
CA ALA A 312 -3.85 -15.66 12.49
C ALA A 312 -3.01 -16.87 12.96
N GLY A 313 -2.63 -16.93 14.25
CA GLY A 313 -1.95 -18.08 14.86
C GLY A 313 -0.44 -17.96 15.02
N ALA A 314 0.18 -16.84 14.63
CA ALA A 314 1.63 -16.64 14.83
C ALA A 314 1.97 -16.37 16.30
N SER A 315 3.10 -16.93 16.78
CA SER A 315 3.56 -16.72 18.15
C SER A 315 4.12 -15.31 18.33
N LEU A 316 3.91 -14.68 19.49
CA LEU A 316 4.40 -13.31 19.74
C LEU A 316 5.91 -13.19 19.56
N ASN A 317 6.67 -14.20 19.96
CA ASN A 317 8.12 -14.22 19.79
C ASN A 317 8.52 -14.19 18.31
N ASP A 318 7.89 -15.04 17.48
CA ASP A 318 8.21 -15.10 16.05
C ASP A 318 7.77 -13.82 15.33
N ILE A 319 6.67 -13.22 15.75
CA ILE A 319 6.19 -11.93 15.24
C ILE A 319 7.23 -10.83 15.51
N VAL A 320 7.70 -10.70 16.76
CA VAL A 320 8.69 -9.69 17.15
C VAL A 320 9.99 -9.87 16.35
N VAL A 321 10.49 -11.11 16.25
CA VAL A 321 11.69 -11.41 15.46
C VAL A 321 11.49 -11.11 13.97
N ALA A 322 10.31 -11.42 13.42
CA ALA A 322 10.02 -11.14 12.01
C ALA A 322 10.00 -9.64 11.71
N LEU A 323 9.40 -8.83 12.59
CA LEU A 323 9.32 -7.37 12.44
C LEU A 323 10.70 -6.69 12.36
N GLU A 324 11.72 -7.22 13.03
CA GLU A 324 13.09 -6.68 12.93
C GLU A 324 13.70 -6.77 11.54
N SER A 325 13.20 -7.69 10.72
CA SER A 325 13.62 -7.90 9.34
C SER A 325 12.63 -7.37 8.30
N ALA A 326 11.57 -6.67 8.74
CA ALA A 326 10.58 -6.12 7.83
C ALA A 326 11.25 -5.15 6.86
N GLY A 327 11.10 -5.36 5.56
CA GLY A 327 11.61 -4.39 4.58
C GLY A 327 10.85 -3.06 4.65
N GLY A 328 11.45 -2.01 4.09
CA GLY A 328 10.70 -0.80 3.76
C GLY A 328 9.52 -1.13 2.83
N VAL A 329 8.38 -0.47 3.05
CA VAL A 329 7.22 -0.61 2.17
C VAL A 329 7.42 0.35 1.00
N SER A 330 7.36 -0.16 -0.24
CA SER A 330 7.62 0.64 -1.44
C SER A 330 6.79 1.93 -1.41
N GLY A 331 7.46 3.07 -1.58
CA GLY A 331 6.82 4.39 -1.56
C GLY A 331 6.26 4.88 -0.22
N ARG A 332 6.57 4.25 0.92
CA ARG A 332 6.11 4.66 2.26
C ARG A 332 7.30 4.81 3.20
N LEU A 333 7.88 6.02 3.27
CA LEU A 333 9.14 6.30 3.96
C LEU A 333 10.22 5.23 3.69
N ASN A 334 10.29 4.77 2.44
CA ASN A 334 11.18 3.71 2.04
C ASN A 334 12.62 4.23 2.01
N ARG A 335 13.46 3.78 2.93
CA ARG A 335 14.88 4.17 2.98
C ARG A 335 15.68 3.42 1.92
N ILE A 336 16.48 4.17 1.17
CA ILE A 336 17.46 3.64 0.22
C ILE A 336 18.85 3.76 0.85
N ASP A 337 19.50 2.61 1.05
CA ASP A 337 20.82 2.53 1.67
C ASP A 337 21.77 1.71 0.80
N GLU A 338 22.68 2.40 0.12
CA GLU A 338 23.76 1.85 -0.69
C GLU A 338 25.13 2.08 -0.01
N GLY A 339 25.15 2.34 1.31
CA GLY A 339 26.35 2.62 2.10
C GLY A 339 26.76 4.10 2.13
N GLN A 340 25.93 5.00 1.62
CA GLN A 340 26.20 6.45 1.65
C GLN A 340 26.07 7.04 3.07
N PRO A 341 26.77 8.15 3.40
CA PRO A 341 26.78 8.74 4.74
C PRO A 341 25.59 9.69 5.02
N PHE A 342 24.52 9.64 4.22
CA PHE A 342 23.33 10.47 4.33
C PHE A 342 22.07 9.61 4.08
N SER A 343 20.92 10.09 4.52
CA SER A 343 19.66 9.34 4.37
C SER A 343 18.98 9.67 3.05
N VAL A 344 18.50 8.65 2.33
CA VAL A 344 17.64 8.82 1.16
C VAL A 344 16.34 8.10 1.42
N ILE A 345 15.21 8.80 1.25
CA ILE A 345 13.88 8.32 1.60
C ILE A 345 12.94 8.55 0.42
N VAL A 346 12.20 7.53 0.02
CA VAL A 346 11.18 7.58 -1.03
C VAL A 346 9.79 7.52 -0.39
N ASP A 347 8.92 8.49 -0.70
CA ASP A 347 7.56 8.56 -0.15
C ASP A 347 6.53 9.02 -1.18
N TYR A 348 5.27 8.60 -1.00
CA TYR A 348 4.13 8.92 -1.88
C TYR A 348 3.43 10.26 -1.54
N ALA A 349 3.93 11.03 -0.56
CA ALA A 349 3.37 12.34 -0.22
C ALA A 349 3.32 13.27 -1.46
N HIS A 350 2.11 13.59 -1.93
CA HIS A 350 1.85 14.37 -3.16
C HIS A 350 0.78 15.47 -2.96
N THR A 351 0.42 15.74 -1.69
CA THR A 351 -0.48 16.83 -1.29
C THR A 351 0.24 17.77 -0.32
N PRO A 352 -0.16 19.05 -0.18
CA PRO A 352 0.44 19.96 0.79
C PRO A 352 0.45 19.41 2.22
N GLU A 353 -0.64 18.75 2.63
CA GLU A 353 -0.80 18.18 3.97
C GLU A 353 0.09 16.96 4.17
N SER A 354 0.18 16.06 3.18
CA SER A 354 1.06 14.88 3.27
C SER A 354 2.53 15.28 3.26
N LEU A 355 2.91 16.25 2.41
CA LEU A 355 4.25 16.85 2.39
C LEU A 355 4.61 17.51 3.74
N HIS A 356 3.67 18.26 4.33
CA HIS A 356 3.87 18.86 5.64
C HIS A 356 4.15 17.81 6.71
N LYS A 357 3.33 16.74 6.76
CA LYS A 357 3.50 15.65 7.72
C LYS A 357 4.86 14.97 7.58
N VAL A 358 5.25 14.59 6.37
CA VAL A 358 6.51 13.86 6.14
C VAL A 358 7.73 14.76 6.38
N LEU A 359 7.73 16.00 5.90
CA LEU A 359 8.86 16.91 6.09
C LEU A 359 9.05 17.28 7.55
N SER A 360 7.96 17.53 8.30
CA SER A 360 8.04 17.78 9.74
C SER A 360 8.63 16.58 10.48
N LEU A 361 8.14 15.36 10.21
CA LEU A 361 8.71 14.14 10.78
C LEU A 361 10.21 14.03 10.50
N LEU A 362 10.62 14.17 9.24
CA LEU A 362 12.03 14.04 8.85
C LEU A 362 12.91 15.13 9.47
N ARG A 363 12.37 16.34 9.65
CA ARG A 363 13.07 17.43 10.34
C ARG A 363 13.28 17.13 11.82
N ASP A 364 12.35 16.42 12.47
CA ASP A 364 12.45 16.05 13.88
C ASP A 364 13.42 14.87 14.12
N VAL A 365 13.42 13.88 13.22
CA VAL A 365 14.18 12.62 13.42
C VAL A 365 15.56 12.60 12.78
N ARG A 366 15.90 13.57 11.92
CA ARG A 366 17.22 13.64 11.28
C ARG A 366 18.32 13.85 12.31
N ALA A 367 19.47 13.21 12.10
CA ALA A 367 20.65 13.33 12.94
C ALA A 367 21.45 14.63 12.69
N GLY A 368 20.76 15.76 12.50
CA GLY A 368 21.32 17.01 12.00
C GLY A 368 21.28 17.12 10.47
N GLY A 369 22.19 17.91 9.90
CA GLY A 369 22.27 18.12 8.44
C GLY A 369 21.10 18.91 7.85
N ARG A 370 21.14 19.04 6.52
CA ARG A 370 20.09 19.66 5.70
C ARG A 370 19.03 18.62 5.33
N LEU A 371 17.79 19.09 5.19
CA LEU A 371 16.70 18.35 4.55
C LEU A 371 16.55 18.86 3.11
N ILE A 372 16.76 17.96 2.14
CA ILE A 372 16.63 18.21 0.71
C ILE A 372 15.37 17.48 0.24
N VAL A 373 14.46 18.16 -0.45
CA VAL A 373 13.24 17.53 -0.99
C VAL A 373 13.19 17.63 -2.51
N VAL A 374 12.88 16.52 -3.17
CA VAL A 374 12.51 16.44 -4.58
C VAL A 374 11.01 16.17 -4.65
N SER A 375 10.23 17.06 -5.26
CA SER A 375 8.77 16.92 -5.34
C SER A 375 8.24 17.44 -6.67
N GLY A 376 7.09 16.94 -7.08
CA GLY A 376 6.34 17.44 -8.24
C GLY A 376 4.86 17.64 -7.91
N SER A 377 4.08 17.83 -8.98
CA SER A 377 2.62 17.77 -8.92
C SER A 377 2.11 17.17 -10.23
N ALA A 378 1.10 16.32 -10.15
CA ALA A 378 0.47 15.77 -11.34
C ALA A 378 -0.43 16.80 -12.07
N GLY A 379 -0.41 16.78 -13.41
CA GLY A 379 -1.34 17.51 -14.27
C GLY A 379 -2.73 16.88 -14.29
N GLU A 380 -3.73 17.58 -14.80
CA GLU A 380 -5.16 17.24 -14.80
C GLU A 380 -5.68 16.87 -13.40
N ARG A 381 -5.14 17.55 -12.40
CA ARG A 381 -5.52 17.50 -10.98
C ARG A 381 -5.65 18.92 -10.46
N ASP A 382 -6.12 19.07 -9.23
CA ASP A 382 -6.34 20.37 -8.60
C ASP A 382 -5.11 21.30 -8.70
N PRO A 383 -5.15 22.36 -9.54
CA PRO A 383 -4.03 23.29 -9.67
C PRO A 383 -3.83 24.14 -8.41
N GLY A 384 -4.87 24.33 -7.60
CA GLY A 384 -4.83 25.12 -6.37
C GLY A 384 -3.84 24.60 -5.33
N LYS A 385 -3.51 23.30 -5.38
CA LYS A 385 -2.52 22.69 -4.48
C LYS A 385 -1.08 23.04 -4.85
N ARG A 386 -0.77 23.36 -6.11
CA ARG A 386 0.62 23.49 -6.62
C ARG A 386 1.43 24.56 -5.87
N PRO A 387 0.93 25.81 -5.69
CA PRO A 387 1.67 26.82 -4.93
C PRO A 387 1.78 26.45 -3.44
N LEU A 388 0.77 25.78 -2.88
CA LEU A 388 0.79 25.33 -1.49
C LEU A 388 1.86 24.27 -1.24
N GLN A 389 2.05 23.33 -2.18
CA GLN A 389 3.11 22.34 -2.12
C GLN A 389 4.49 23.02 -2.10
N GLY A 390 4.74 23.96 -3.03
CA GLY A 390 6.01 24.68 -3.08
C GLY A 390 6.29 25.46 -1.80
N ALA A 391 5.27 26.11 -1.25
CA ALA A 391 5.37 26.86 0.00
C ALA A 391 5.65 25.96 1.21
N VAL A 392 5.06 24.76 1.28
CA VAL A 392 5.34 23.78 2.34
C VAL A 392 6.78 23.27 2.23
N CYS A 393 7.22 22.85 1.05
CA CYS A 393 8.59 22.39 0.81
C CYS A 393 9.61 23.46 1.22
N SER A 394 9.44 24.70 0.78
CA SER A 394 10.40 25.78 1.08
C SER A 394 10.44 26.19 2.55
N ARG A 395 9.38 25.94 3.33
CA ARG A 395 9.38 26.22 4.78
C ARG A 395 10.02 25.11 5.60
N LEU A 396 9.86 23.86 5.16
CA LEU A 396 10.22 22.68 5.93
C LEU A 396 11.49 21.98 5.44
N ALA A 397 11.95 22.24 4.22
CA ALA A 397 13.21 21.78 3.68
C ALA A 397 14.20 22.94 3.60
N ASP A 398 15.49 22.60 3.65
CA ASP A 398 16.60 23.54 3.46
C ASP A 398 16.87 23.76 1.96
N ILE A 399 16.60 22.73 1.13
CA ILE A 399 16.66 22.78 -0.33
C ILE A 399 15.42 22.11 -0.91
N SER A 400 14.74 22.78 -1.86
CA SER A 400 13.59 22.27 -2.59
C SER A 400 13.88 22.15 -4.08
N ILE A 401 13.72 20.95 -4.64
CA ILE A 401 13.90 20.66 -6.05
C ILE A 401 12.52 20.31 -6.62
N PHE A 402 12.03 21.10 -7.57
CA PHE A 402 10.72 20.89 -8.19
C PHE A 402 10.88 20.29 -9.58
N THR A 403 10.18 19.20 -9.80
CA THR A 403 10.36 18.36 -10.99
C THR A 403 9.07 17.76 -11.48
N ASN A 404 9.15 17.05 -12.60
CA ASN A 404 8.00 16.38 -13.20
C ASN A 404 7.52 15.20 -12.34
N GLU A 405 6.22 14.91 -12.42
CA GLU A 405 5.58 13.78 -11.74
C GLU A 405 4.74 12.97 -12.73
N ASP A 406 3.52 13.43 -13.05
CA ASP A 406 2.65 12.94 -14.12
C ASP A 406 2.03 14.16 -14.81
N PRO A 407 2.70 14.78 -15.79
CA PRO A 407 2.19 16.01 -16.40
C PRO A 407 0.91 15.75 -17.23
N ARG A 408 0.68 14.51 -17.68
CA ARG A 408 -0.43 14.14 -18.57
C ARG A 408 -0.42 15.07 -19.79
N HIS A 409 -1.54 15.69 -20.15
CA HIS A 409 -1.60 16.63 -21.27
C HIS A 409 -1.21 18.07 -20.92
N GLU A 410 -0.85 18.37 -19.67
CA GLU A 410 -0.37 19.69 -19.27
C GLU A 410 1.13 19.88 -19.54
N ASP A 411 1.56 21.13 -19.68
CA ASP A 411 2.98 21.47 -19.79
C ASP A 411 3.68 21.31 -18.43
N ALA A 412 4.67 20.42 -18.35
CA ALA A 412 5.41 20.16 -17.13
C ALA A 412 6.14 21.40 -16.60
N GLY A 413 6.65 22.26 -17.48
CA GLY A 413 7.31 23.50 -17.11
C GLY A 413 6.36 24.49 -16.44
N GLN A 414 5.12 24.59 -16.93
CA GLN A 414 4.08 25.40 -16.32
C GLN A 414 3.72 24.90 -14.92
N ILE A 415 3.52 23.58 -14.75
CA ILE A 415 3.24 22.99 -13.42
C ILE A 415 4.38 23.34 -12.45
N ILE A 416 5.64 23.15 -12.85
CA ILE A 416 6.81 23.44 -12.01
C ILE A 416 6.88 24.94 -11.66
N SER A 417 6.58 25.83 -12.60
CA SER A 417 6.54 27.27 -12.38
C SER A 417 5.49 27.67 -11.33
N GLU A 418 4.32 27.03 -11.34
CA GLU A 418 3.27 27.28 -10.35
C GLU A 418 3.68 26.82 -8.93
N ILE A 419 4.41 25.71 -8.82
CA ILE A 419 5.00 25.25 -7.56
C ILE A 419 6.10 26.21 -7.09
N GLU A 420 7.01 26.59 -7.99
CA GLU A 420 8.11 27.52 -7.72
C GLU A 420 7.58 28.86 -7.20
N ALA A 421 6.53 29.41 -7.81
CA ALA A 421 5.92 30.65 -7.36
C ALA A 421 5.49 30.59 -5.88
N GLY A 422 4.91 29.46 -5.46
CA GLY A 422 4.56 29.21 -4.06
C GLY A 422 5.77 29.12 -3.13
N ALA A 423 6.84 28.45 -3.57
CA ALA A 423 8.09 28.38 -2.82
C ALA A 423 8.75 29.74 -2.63
N ARG A 424 8.81 30.56 -3.69
CA ARG A 424 9.33 31.92 -3.65
C ARG A 424 8.52 32.82 -2.72
N ALA A 425 7.20 32.72 -2.79
CA ALA A 425 6.31 33.45 -1.87
C ALA A 425 6.54 33.04 -0.39
N ALA A 426 7.07 31.85 -0.14
CA ALA A 426 7.44 31.37 1.18
C ALA A 426 8.91 31.65 1.58
N GLY A 427 9.66 32.41 0.77
CA GLY A 427 11.04 32.82 1.04
C GLY A 427 12.12 31.99 0.34
N GLY A 428 11.75 31.03 -0.51
CA GLY A 428 12.69 30.27 -1.32
C GLY A 428 13.40 31.14 -2.38
N ILE A 429 14.68 30.88 -2.61
CA ILE A 429 15.52 31.62 -3.57
C ILE A 429 15.96 30.67 -4.68
N VAL A 430 15.57 30.98 -5.92
CA VAL A 430 15.90 30.17 -7.10
C VAL A 430 17.41 30.16 -7.33
N GLY A 431 17.97 28.97 -7.49
CA GLY A 431 19.42 28.75 -7.66
C GLY A 431 20.20 28.65 -6.35
N GLU A 432 19.57 28.88 -5.20
CA GLU A 432 20.20 28.75 -3.88
C GLU A 432 19.49 27.70 -3.01
N SER A 433 18.19 27.89 -2.74
CA SER A 433 17.36 26.98 -1.95
C SER A 433 16.19 26.37 -2.72
N VAL A 434 15.95 26.84 -3.96
CA VAL A 434 14.93 26.32 -4.87
C VAL A 434 15.54 26.02 -6.23
N PHE A 435 15.31 24.81 -6.77
CA PHE A 435 15.85 24.37 -8.06
C PHE A 435 14.74 23.74 -8.91
N PRO A 436 14.23 24.43 -9.94
CA PRO A 436 13.33 23.82 -10.93
C PRO A 436 14.14 22.98 -11.93
N ILE A 437 13.90 21.67 -11.96
CA ILE A 437 14.56 20.73 -12.88
C ILE A 437 13.48 19.82 -13.46
N VAL A 438 13.16 19.98 -14.75
CA VAL A 438 12.02 19.29 -15.38
C VAL A 438 12.21 17.78 -15.38
N ASP A 439 13.38 17.30 -15.81
CA ASP A 439 13.63 15.85 -15.83
C ASP A 439 13.80 15.32 -14.40
N ARG A 440 12.95 14.35 -14.03
CA ARG A 440 12.91 13.80 -12.68
C ARG A 440 14.19 13.03 -12.31
N ARG A 441 14.82 12.37 -13.30
CA ARG A 441 16.06 11.63 -13.08
C ARG A 441 17.22 12.59 -12.83
N GLU A 442 17.29 13.68 -13.58
CA GLU A 442 18.24 14.77 -13.36
C GLU A 442 18.02 15.45 -12.00
N ALA A 443 16.76 15.70 -11.61
CA ALA A 443 16.42 16.28 -10.32
C ALA A 443 16.89 15.40 -9.14
N ILE A 444 16.67 14.09 -9.23
CA ILE A 444 17.16 13.12 -8.23
C ILE A 444 18.69 13.10 -8.21
N ALA A 445 19.35 13.02 -9.36
CA ALA A 445 20.80 13.04 -9.44
C ALA A 445 21.38 14.33 -8.84
N HIS A 446 20.75 15.47 -9.10
CA HIS A 446 21.13 16.76 -8.52
C HIS A 446 20.98 16.75 -7.00
N ALA A 447 19.86 16.24 -6.46
CA ALA A 447 19.64 16.10 -5.03
C ALA A 447 20.74 15.28 -4.35
N MET A 448 21.11 14.13 -4.94
CA MET A 448 22.18 13.28 -4.41
C MET A 448 23.54 13.98 -4.49
N SER A 449 23.82 14.73 -5.55
CA SER A 449 25.08 15.47 -5.70
C SER A 449 25.23 16.61 -4.68
N LEU A 450 24.13 17.17 -4.21
CA LEU A 450 24.12 18.20 -3.16
C LEU A 450 24.31 17.62 -1.76
N ALA A 451 23.91 16.37 -1.52
CA ALA A 451 23.84 15.78 -0.19
C ALA A 451 25.22 15.60 0.46
N ALA A 452 25.34 16.06 1.71
CA ALA A 452 26.53 15.92 2.54
C ALA A 452 26.29 14.87 3.65
N PRO A 453 27.35 14.33 4.29
CA PRO A 453 27.19 13.43 5.44
C PRO A 453 26.24 13.99 6.51
N GLY A 454 25.26 13.19 6.92
CA GLY A 454 24.22 13.57 7.88
C GLY A 454 22.99 14.27 7.28
N ASP A 455 23.02 14.66 6.00
CA ASP A 455 21.83 15.21 5.32
C ASP A 455 20.74 14.13 5.15
N THR A 456 19.52 14.59 4.87
CA THR A 456 18.38 13.75 4.51
C THR A 456 17.80 14.22 3.18
N VAL A 457 17.67 13.30 2.22
CA VAL A 457 17.02 13.53 0.92
C VAL A 457 15.67 12.82 0.92
N LEU A 458 14.59 13.57 0.71
CA LEU A 458 13.24 13.05 0.49
C LEU A 458 12.89 13.12 -1.00
N LEU A 459 12.54 11.98 -1.58
CA LEU A 459 11.96 11.86 -2.91
C LEU A 459 10.45 11.64 -2.76
N ALA A 460 9.67 12.70 -2.98
CA ALA A 460 8.23 12.72 -2.74
C ALA A 460 7.42 12.70 -4.06
N GLY A 461 6.15 12.30 -3.98
CA GLY A 461 5.21 12.26 -5.10
C GLY A 461 5.00 10.84 -5.62
N LYS A 462 5.96 10.31 -6.40
CA LYS A 462 5.81 9.03 -7.12
C LYS A 462 5.75 7.81 -6.21
N GLY A 463 6.52 7.79 -5.12
CA GLY A 463 6.53 6.68 -4.15
C GLY A 463 6.73 5.30 -4.80
N HIS A 464 5.63 4.55 -4.92
CA HIS A 464 5.59 3.17 -5.45
C HIS A 464 5.16 3.09 -6.92
N GLU A 465 4.78 4.21 -7.53
CA GLU A 465 4.27 4.25 -8.89
C GLU A 465 5.33 3.80 -9.91
N ARG A 466 4.86 3.05 -10.91
CA ARG A 466 5.71 2.35 -11.89
C ARG A 466 5.82 3.05 -13.25
N SER A 467 5.22 4.24 -13.39
CA SER A 467 5.27 5.01 -14.63
C SER A 467 5.21 6.51 -14.37
N ILE A 468 5.72 7.32 -15.29
CA ILE A 468 5.42 8.75 -15.44
C ILE A 468 4.50 8.91 -16.66
N ILE A 469 3.34 9.55 -16.49
CA ILE A 469 2.34 9.71 -17.56
C ILE A 469 2.57 11.02 -18.32
N ILE A 470 2.93 10.94 -19.60
CA ILE A 470 3.17 12.11 -20.48
C ILE A 470 2.26 12.00 -21.69
N GLY A 471 1.28 12.89 -21.82
CA GLY A 471 0.16 12.72 -22.75
C GLY A 471 -0.54 11.38 -22.49
N ASP A 472 -0.58 10.53 -23.52
CA ASP A 472 -1.11 9.17 -23.46
C ASP A 472 -0.03 8.10 -23.13
N ASP A 473 1.26 8.49 -23.06
CA ASP A 473 2.36 7.56 -22.87
C ASP A 473 2.60 7.25 -21.38
N HIS A 474 2.76 5.97 -21.07
CA HIS A 474 3.17 5.47 -19.76
C HIS A 474 4.68 5.15 -19.77
N VAL A 475 5.51 6.15 -19.46
CA VAL A 475 6.98 5.98 -19.43
C VAL A 475 7.37 5.16 -18.20
N PRO A 476 8.06 4.00 -18.34
CA PRO A 476 8.44 3.17 -17.20
C PRO A 476 9.27 3.92 -16.14
N TRP A 477 8.93 3.74 -14.88
CA TRP A 477 9.53 4.46 -13.76
C TRP A 477 9.67 3.57 -12.51
N ASP A 478 10.74 3.79 -11.74
CA ASP A 478 10.90 3.25 -10.39
C ASP A 478 11.79 4.23 -9.61
N GLU A 479 11.17 5.02 -8.74
CA GLU A 479 11.84 6.06 -7.96
C GLU A 479 13.02 5.51 -7.14
N ALA A 480 12.84 4.34 -6.52
CA ALA A 480 13.87 3.70 -5.71
C ALA A 480 15.02 3.19 -6.58
N ALA A 481 14.74 2.60 -7.75
CA ALA A 481 15.78 2.19 -8.68
C ALA A 481 16.55 3.39 -9.25
N VAL A 482 15.87 4.51 -9.54
CA VAL A 482 16.54 5.75 -9.97
C VAL A 482 17.45 6.30 -8.87
N ALA A 483 16.98 6.31 -7.62
CA ALA A 483 17.78 6.74 -6.48
C ALA A 483 19.04 5.87 -6.30
N ARG A 484 18.90 4.54 -6.38
CA ARG A 484 20.05 3.61 -6.32
C ARG A 484 21.06 3.88 -7.44
N ALA A 485 20.59 4.03 -8.68
CA ALA A 485 21.46 4.33 -9.81
C ALA A 485 22.19 5.68 -9.65
N ALA A 486 21.54 6.69 -9.08
CA ALA A 486 22.16 7.97 -8.77
C ALA A 486 23.24 7.86 -7.67
N LEU A 487 22.99 7.04 -6.64
CA LEU A 487 23.98 6.75 -5.59
C LEU A 487 25.17 5.95 -6.13
N GLU A 488 24.91 4.98 -7.00
CA GLU A 488 25.95 4.19 -7.68
C GLU A 488 26.86 5.07 -8.55
N ALA A 489 26.29 6.01 -9.29
CA ALA A 489 27.05 6.98 -10.07
C ALA A 489 27.97 7.89 -9.21
N LEU A 490 27.64 8.08 -7.92
CA LEU A 490 28.48 8.78 -6.95
C LEU A 490 29.52 7.87 -6.25
N GLY A 491 29.54 6.57 -6.60
CA GLY A 491 30.48 5.59 -6.06
C GLY A 491 30.01 4.87 -4.80
N PHE A 492 28.72 4.94 -4.45
CA PHE A 492 28.12 4.15 -3.38
C PHE A 492 27.54 2.84 -3.94
N ALA A 493 27.88 1.70 -3.35
CA ALA A 493 27.29 0.42 -3.72
C ALA A 493 27.23 -0.48 -2.50
N ALA A 494 26.07 -1.07 -2.21
CA ALA A 494 25.92 -2.09 -1.18
C ALA A 494 26.67 -3.38 -1.59
N GLY A 495 27.99 -3.43 -1.39
CA GLY A 495 28.78 -4.57 -1.89
C GLY A 495 30.26 -4.65 -1.52
N GLU A 496 30.90 -3.57 -1.06
CA GLU A 496 32.28 -3.64 -0.57
C GLU A 496 32.41 -2.97 0.80
N ARG A 497 32.24 -3.76 1.87
CA ARG A 497 32.98 -3.47 3.10
C ARG A 497 34.47 -3.54 2.74
N ARG A 498 35.04 -2.41 2.32
CA ARG A 498 36.50 -2.22 2.19
C ARG A 498 37.11 -2.58 3.54
N VAL A 499 37.60 -3.82 3.64
CA VAL A 499 38.56 -4.22 4.66
C VAL A 499 39.79 -3.36 4.39
N LYS A 500 39.85 -2.18 5.01
CA LYS A 500 41.10 -1.44 5.14
C LYS A 500 42.03 -2.34 5.95
N ARG A 501 42.85 -3.14 5.27
CA ARG A 501 44.08 -3.66 5.85
C ARG A 501 44.89 -2.44 6.28
N ARG A 502 44.90 -2.16 7.58
CA ARG A 502 46.01 -1.42 8.20
C ARG A 502 47.27 -2.26 7.98
N THR A 503 48.04 -1.95 6.96
CA THR A 503 49.46 -2.26 6.95
C THR A 503 50.17 -1.10 7.64
N ASP A 504 50.10 -1.09 8.96
CA ASP A 504 51.10 -0.38 9.76
C ASP A 504 52.26 -1.35 9.97
N GLY A 505 53.42 -0.98 9.44
CA GLY A 505 54.66 -1.71 9.64
C GLY A 505 55.11 -1.65 11.10
N ALA A 506 55.65 -2.76 11.59
CA ALA A 506 56.58 -2.76 12.70
C ALA A 506 57.59 -3.88 12.49
N ASP A 507 58.80 -3.42 12.17
CA ASP A 507 60.07 -4.11 12.08
C ASP A 507 60.41 -4.80 13.41
N HIS A 508 60.62 -6.13 13.43
CA HIS A 508 61.33 -6.80 14.52
C HIS A 508 62.27 -7.89 13.97
N ARG A 509 63.56 -7.55 14.01
CA ARG A 509 64.69 -8.47 13.90
C ARG A 509 64.85 -9.25 15.21
N CYS A 510 64.89 -10.57 15.11
CA CYS A 510 65.66 -11.50 15.94
C CYS A 510 65.74 -12.79 15.13
N GLY A 511 66.88 -13.36 14.76
CA GLY A 511 67.98 -13.77 15.63
C GLY A 511 68.09 -15.29 15.48
N ARG A 512 69.16 -15.75 14.82
CA ARG A 512 69.43 -17.15 14.44
C ARG A 512 69.38 -18.14 15.62
N SER A 513 68.95 -19.40 15.39
CA SER A 513 69.74 -20.62 15.69
C SER A 513 69.01 -21.96 15.38
N SER A 514 69.74 -22.86 14.69
CA SER A 514 69.77 -24.34 14.74
C SER A 514 68.49 -25.24 14.68
N LEU A 515 68.33 -25.92 13.52
CA LEU A 515 68.14 -27.38 13.23
C LEU A 515 67.73 -28.39 14.36
N PRO A 516 67.21 -29.62 14.06
CA PRO A 516 66.81 -30.25 12.78
C PRO A 516 65.47 -31.05 12.78
N CYS A 517 65.13 -31.52 11.57
CA CYS A 517 64.15 -32.54 11.14
C CYS A 517 63.79 -33.67 12.11
N TRP A 518 62.50 -34.07 12.12
CA TRP A 518 62.05 -35.47 12.25
C TRP A 518 60.88 -35.75 11.30
N HIS A 519 60.92 -36.94 10.71
CA HIS A 519 60.01 -37.53 9.73
C HIS A 519 58.77 -38.22 10.35
N SER A 520 57.81 -38.48 9.45
CA SER A 520 56.85 -39.62 9.38
C SER A 520 55.68 -39.64 10.38
N ALA A 521 54.45 -40.04 9.99
CA ALA A 521 54.04 -40.88 8.85
C ALA A 521 52.77 -40.36 8.15
#